data_AF-A0A9J6PGB5-F1
#
_entry.id   AF-A0A9J6PGB5-F1
#
_cell.length_a   1.000
_cell.length_b   1.000
_cell.length_c   1.000
_cell.angle_alpha   90.00
_cell.angle_beta   90.00
_cell.angle_gamma   90.00
#
_symmetry.space_group_name_H-M   'P 1'
#
loop_
_entity.id
_entity.type
_entity.pdbx_description
1 polymer ?
#
loop_
_entity_poly.entity_id
_entity_poly.type
_entity_poly.pdbx_seq_one_letter_code
_entity_poly.pdbx_strand_id
1 'polypeptide(L)'
;MRTDVPAPEPEAPPRRARRLRVCLLPRRFRRNEDGAVAIEFAFLALPFFYLLMAILETSLVFFAEINLNAGMEQAVRQIRTGNFTGSQAELVAEVCGGSTVIPKCTEKVKVDVRRIDAFSDATGTDAFEPCRSGVDPDAFGVDVGAASTVMLARVCYDWELFTPFMSKLLEFPTGSGSRLMAATGAFRNEPFN
;
A
#
# COMPACT_ATOMS: atom_id res chain seq x y z
N MET A 1 -55.54 2.43 -85.12
CA MET A 1 -55.45 2.53 -83.65
C MET A 1 -55.91 1.20 -83.05
N ARG A 2 -54.99 0.26 -82.89
CA ARG A 2 -55.20 -1.01 -82.19
C ARG A 2 -53.85 -1.36 -81.57
N THR A 3 -53.87 -1.41 -80.26
CA THR A 3 -52.74 -1.35 -79.32
C THR A 3 -51.98 -2.67 -79.28
N ASP A 4 -50.66 -2.59 -79.38
CA ASP A 4 -49.75 -3.65 -78.93
C ASP A 4 -49.96 -3.88 -77.43
N VAL A 5 -50.40 -5.08 -77.08
CA VAL A 5 -50.45 -5.55 -75.68
C VAL A 5 -49.13 -6.28 -75.41
N PRO A 6 -48.27 -5.77 -74.51
CA PRO A 6 -47.04 -6.47 -74.17
C PRO A 6 -47.33 -7.72 -73.32
N ALA A 7 -46.60 -8.80 -73.59
CA ALA A 7 -46.69 -10.07 -72.89
C ALA A 7 -46.24 -9.94 -71.41
N PRO A 8 -46.83 -10.72 -70.48
CA PRO A 8 -46.47 -10.65 -69.06
C PRO A 8 -45.09 -11.25 -68.78
N GLU A 9 -44.30 -10.57 -67.94
CA GLU A 9 -43.00 -11.00 -67.45
C GLU A 9 -43.10 -12.22 -66.50
N PRO A 10 -42.07 -13.09 -66.43
CA PRO A 10 -42.12 -14.28 -65.59
C PRO A 10 -41.97 -13.96 -64.09
N GLU A 11 -42.92 -14.42 -63.28
CA GLU A 11 -42.88 -14.31 -61.80
C GLU A 11 -41.73 -15.12 -61.20
N ALA A 12 -40.93 -14.49 -60.34
CA ALA A 12 -39.82 -15.12 -59.62
C ALA A 12 -40.32 -16.06 -58.51
N PRO A 13 -39.67 -17.22 -58.27
CA PRO A 13 -40.13 -18.19 -57.30
C PRO A 13 -39.95 -17.71 -55.85
N PRO A 14 -40.83 -18.12 -54.91
CA PRO A 14 -40.78 -17.67 -53.52
C PRO A 14 -39.53 -18.22 -52.80
N ARG A 15 -38.80 -17.32 -52.13
CA ARG A 15 -37.63 -17.65 -51.29
C ARG A 15 -38.06 -18.49 -50.08
N ARG A 16 -37.65 -19.76 -50.03
CA ARG A 16 -37.84 -20.62 -48.84
C ARG A 16 -37.03 -20.08 -47.66
N ALA A 17 -37.72 -19.50 -46.68
CA ALA A 17 -37.13 -19.13 -45.41
C ALA A 17 -36.67 -20.40 -44.67
N ARG A 18 -35.36 -20.58 -44.55
CA ARG A 18 -34.74 -21.68 -43.79
C ARG A 18 -35.00 -21.42 -42.30
N ARG A 19 -35.97 -22.12 -41.72
CA ARG A 19 -36.24 -22.04 -40.27
C ARG A 19 -35.00 -22.47 -39.50
N LEU A 20 -34.31 -21.50 -38.89
CA LEU A 20 -33.27 -21.75 -37.89
C LEU A 20 -33.93 -22.53 -36.74
N ARG A 21 -33.52 -23.80 -36.57
CA ARG A 21 -33.84 -24.54 -35.35
C ARG A 21 -33.16 -23.80 -34.20
N VAL A 22 -33.93 -23.04 -33.44
CA VAL A 22 -33.53 -22.58 -32.11
C VAL A 22 -33.26 -23.85 -31.31
N CYS A 23 -31.98 -24.10 -31.03
CA CYS A 23 -31.58 -25.14 -30.11
C CYS A 23 -32.16 -24.74 -28.75
N LEU A 24 -33.29 -25.35 -28.38
CA LEU A 24 -33.83 -25.27 -27.03
C LEU A 24 -32.73 -25.78 -26.10
N LEU A 25 -32.04 -24.85 -25.44
CA LEU A 25 -31.10 -25.19 -24.36
C LEU A 25 -31.83 -26.15 -23.40
N PRO A 26 -31.19 -27.28 -23.04
CA PRO A 26 -31.90 -28.38 -22.43
C PRO A 26 -32.41 -27.97 -21.06
N ARG A 27 -33.72 -28.13 -20.83
CA ARG A 27 -34.39 -28.03 -19.51
C ARG A 27 -33.66 -28.80 -18.39
N ARG A 28 -32.77 -29.72 -18.75
CA ARG A 28 -31.89 -30.49 -17.85
C ARG A 28 -30.87 -29.63 -17.11
N PHE A 29 -30.37 -28.54 -17.69
CA PHE A 29 -29.49 -27.58 -17.00
C PHE A 29 -30.24 -26.75 -15.94
N ARG A 30 -31.56 -26.57 -16.12
CA ARG A 30 -32.42 -25.79 -15.23
C ARG A 30 -32.93 -26.57 -14.00
N ARG A 31 -32.60 -27.87 -13.90
CA ARG A 31 -33.01 -28.77 -12.81
C ARG A 31 -31.81 -29.32 -12.03
N ASN A 32 -30.61 -28.79 -12.29
CA ASN A 32 -29.39 -29.25 -11.64
C ASN A 32 -29.14 -28.40 -10.38
N GLU A 33 -29.52 -28.92 -9.21
CA GLU A 33 -29.36 -28.27 -7.90
C GLU A 33 -28.03 -28.61 -7.22
N ASP A 34 -27.23 -29.50 -7.81
CA ASP A 34 -25.93 -29.96 -7.29
C ASP A 34 -24.92 -28.81 -7.05
N GLY A 35 -25.14 -27.64 -7.68
CA GLY A 35 -24.33 -26.42 -7.48
C GLY A 35 -24.79 -25.52 -6.32
N ALA A 36 -25.97 -25.74 -5.73
CA ALA A 36 -26.49 -24.89 -4.66
C ALA A 36 -25.59 -24.91 -3.41
N VAL A 37 -25.11 -26.10 -3.03
CA VAL A 37 -24.17 -26.28 -1.90
C VAL A 37 -22.83 -25.58 -2.17
N ALA A 38 -22.34 -25.60 -3.41
CA ALA A 38 -21.11 -24.90 -3.78
C ALA A 38 -21.26 -23.37 -3.67
N ILE A 39 -22.44 -22.85 -4.00
CA ILE A 39 -22.76 -21.42 -3.88
C ILE A 39 -22.88 -21.01 -2.41
N GLU A 40 -23.55 -21.82 -1.58
CA GLU A 40 -23.65 -21.59 -0.12
C GLU A 40 -22.26 -21.56 0.54
N PHE A 41 -21.39 -22.50 0.17
CA PHE A 41 -20.02 -22.51 0.66
C PHE A 41 -19.22 -21.29 0.17
N ALA A 42 -19.36 -20.89 -1.09
CA ALA A 42 -18.67 -19.71 -1.64
C ALA A 42 -19.06 -18.43 -0.88
N PHE A 43 -20.34 -18.28 -0.51
CA PHE A 43 -20.80 -17.13 0.28
C PHE A 43 -20.17 -17.06 1.68
N LEU A 44 -19.83 -18.19 2.29
CA LEU A 44 -19.14 -18.23 3.59
C LEU A 44 -17.62 -18.14 3.45
N ALA A 45 -17.06 -18.76 2.40
CA ALA A 45 -15.63 -18.79 2.16
C ALA A 45 -15.07 -17.41 1.82
N LEU A 46 -15.78 -16.61 1.01
CA LEU A 46 -15.35 -15.26 0.62
C LEU A 46 -15.08 -14.33 1.81
N PRO A 47 -16.02 -14.09 2.75
CA PRO A 47 -15.77 -13.24 3.92
C PRO A 47 -14.73 -13.84 4.88
N PHE A 48 -14.65 -15.18 4.97
CA PHE A 48 -13.63 -15.84 5.78
C PHE A 48 -12.21 -15.58 5.25
N PHE A 49 -11.97 -15.81 3.96
CA PHE A 49 -10.66 -15.54 3.36
C PHE A 49 -10.32 -14.05 3.34
N TYR A 50 -11.33 -13.19 3.20
CA TYR A 50 -11.15 -11.75 3.35
C TYR A 50 -10.63 -11.36 4.74
N LEU A 51 -11.27 -11.87 5.81
CA LEU A 51 -10.80 -11.64 7.18
C LEU A 51 -9.40 -12.23 7.42
N LEU A 52 -9.14 -13.43 6.89
CA LEU A 52 -7.83 -14.06 7.00
C LEU A 52 -6.73 -13.19 6.35
N MET A 53 -6.97 -12.69 5.14
CA MET A 53 -6.04 -11.78 4.46
C MET A 53 -5.85 -10.48 5.23
N ALA A 54 -6.92 -9.91 5.79
CA ALA A 54 -6.83 -8.70 6.62
C ALA A 54 -5.97 -8.91 7.86
N ILE A 55 -6.08 -10.06 8.53
CA ILE A 55 -5.25 -10.40 9.69
C ILE A 55 -3.79 -10.56 9.27
N LEU A 56 -3.52 -11.30 8.19
CA LEU A 56 -2.16 -11.50 7.68
C LEU A 56 -1.51 -10.17 7.26
N GLU A 57 -2.21 -9.33 6.51
CA GLU A 57 -1.71 -8.03 6.10
C GLU A 57 -1.44 -7.12 7.29
N THR A 58 -2.35 -7.06 8.26
CA THR A 58 -2.15 -6.29 9.49
C THR A 58 -0.92 -6.79 10.27
N SER A 59 -0.75 -8.12 10.36
CA SER A 59 0.42 -8.71 11.03
C SER A 59 1.74 -8.36 10.34
N LEU A 60 1.77 -8.35 9.00
CA LEU A 60 2.95 -7.95 8.24
C LEU A 60 3.29 -6.48 8.41
N VAL A 61 2.28 -5.60 8.41
CA VAL A 61 2.49 -4.17 8.62
C VAL A 61 3.07 -3.91 10.01
N PHE A 62 2.48 -4.50 11.07
CA PHE A 62 3.02 -4.32 12.42
C PHE A 62 4.42 -4.93 12.57
N PHE A 63 4.67 -6.06 11.93
CA PHE A 63 6.00 -6.65 11.94
C PHE A 63 7.03 -5.74 11.25
N ALA A 64 6.67 -5.12 10.11
CA ALA A 64 7.51 -4.14 9.45
C ALA A 64 7.75 -2.88 10.32
N GLU A 65 6.72 -2.40 11.01
CA GLU A 65 6.79 -1.25 11.93
C GLU A 65 7.76 -1.51 13.10
N ILE A 66 7.69 -2.69 13.71
CA ILE A 66 8.63 -3.11 14.78
C ILE A 66 10.07 -3.16 14.25
N ASN A 67 10.28 -3.70 13.04
CA ASN A 67 11.62 -3.74 12.44
C ASN A 67 12.15 -2.34 12.11
N LEU A 68 11.29 -1.44 11.62
CA LEU A 68 11.65 -0.04 11.36
C LEU A 68 12.07 0.67 12.65
N ASN A 69 11.32 0.47 13.75
CA ASN A 69 11.65 1.04 15.04
C ASN A 69 12.98 0.49 15.60
N ALA A 70 13.23 -0.82 15.46
CA ALA A 70 14.48 -1.43 15.87
C ALA A 70 15.69 -0.89 15.08
N GLY A 71 15.56 -0.70 13.75
CA GLY A 71 16.60 -0.09 12.93
C GLY A 71 16.88 1.36 13.32
N MET A 72 15.82 2.14 13.58
CA MET A 72 15.94 3.51 14.07
C MET A 72 16.66 3.58 15.43
N GLU A 73 16.33 2.70 16.38
CA GLU A 73 17.02 2.63 17.68
C GLU A 73 18.51 2.31 17.55
N GLN A 74 18.88 1.41 16.63
CA GLN A 74 20.28 1.08 16.35
C GLN A 74 21.04 2.29 15.78
N ALA A 75 20.46 2.97 14.79
CA ALA A 75 21.03 4.18 14.21
C ALA A 75 21.15 5.32 15.24
N VAL A 76 20.10 5.55 16.03
CA VAL A 76 20.11 6.53 17.13
C VAL A 76 21.21 6.23 18.13
N ARG A 77 21.45 4.96 18.48
CA ARG A 77 22.55 4.60 19.39
C ARG A 77 23.90 5.08 18.84
N GLN A 78 24.18 4.90 17.55
CA GLN A 78 25.46 5.33 16.95
C GLN A 78 25.62 6.85 17.00
N ILE A 79 24.55 7.60 16.76
CA ILE A 79 24.53 9.07 16.88
C ILE A 79 24.71 9.46 18.35
N ARG A 80 23.97 8.82 19.26
CA ARG A 80 24.01 9.05 20.71
C ARG A 80 25.34 8.67 21.34
N THR A 81 26.19 7.88 20.69
CA THR A 81 27.56 7.58 21.11
C THR A 81 28.62 8.39 20.35
N GLY A 82 28.23 9.25 19.41
CA GLY A 82 29.15 10.05 18.59
C GLY A 82 29.94 9.23 17.57
N ASN A 83 29.55 7.96 17.34
CA ASN A 83 30.24 7.05 16.42
C ASN A 83 29.80 7.23 14.96
N PHE A 84 28.69 7.92 14.73
CA PHE A 84 28.16 8.18 13.39
C PHE A 84 28.54 9.59 12.92
N THR A 85 29.31 9.66 11.83
CA THR A 85 29.68 10.91 11.14
C THR A 85 29.35 10.86 9.64
N GLY A 86 28.45 9.95 9.26
CA GLY A 86 28.11 9.68 7.87
C GLY A 86 27.08 10.65 7.28
N SER A 87 26.87 10.52 5.98
CA SER A 87 25.80 11.15 5.21
C SER A 87 24.42 10.57 5.53
N GLN A 88 23.37 11.26 5.08
CA GLN A 88 21.99 10.76 5.20
C GLN A 88 21.79 9.39 4.53
N ALA A 89 22.48 9.13 3.41
CA ALA A 89 22.39 7.84 2.73
C ALA A 89 22.98 6.69 3.59
N GLU A 90 24.07 6.96 4.31
CA GLU A 90 24.67 5.99 5.24
C GLU A 90 23.78 5.79 6.47
N LEU A 91 23.08 6.83 6.93
CA LEU A 91 22.12 6.69 8.03
C LEU A 91 20.91 5.85 7.61
N VAL A 92 20.39 6.06 6.41
CA VAL A 92 19.33 5.22 5.82
C VAL A 92 19.80 3.76 5.72
N ALA A 93 21.05 3.54 5.30
CA ALA A 93 21.63 2.21 5.25
C ALA A 93 21.71 1.54 6.63
N GLU A 94 22.08 2.29 7.67
CA GLU A 94 22.10 1.79 9.06
C GLU A 94 20.70 1.41 9.55
N VAL A 95 19.70 2.26 9.29
CA VAL A 95 18.29 1.97 9.65
C VAL A 95 17.77 0.73 8.91
N CYS A 96 18.15 0.55 7.64
CA CYS A 96 17.70 -0.57 6.82
C CYS A 96 18.55 -1.85 6.98
N GLY A 97 19.74 -1.77 7.58
CA GLY A 97 20.76 -2.82 7.57
C GLY A 97 20.33 -4.15 8.18
N GLY A 98 19.32 -4.14 9.06
CA GLY A 98 18.74 -5.34 9.68
C GLY A 98 17.40 -5.81 9.10
N SER A 99 16.78 -5.06 8.19
CA SER A 99 15.39 -5.31 7.78
C SER A 99 15.30 -5.81 6.34
N THR A 100 14.98 -7.09 6.17
CA THR A 100 14.59 -7.69 4.88
C THR A 100 13.08 -7.62 4.63
N VAL A 101 12.32 -7.20 5.65
CA VAL A 101 10.86 -7.22 5.69
C VAL A 101 10.27 -5.99 5.00
N ILE A 102 11.02 -4.89 4.95
CA ILE A 102 10.60 -3.60 4.39
C ILE A 102 11.02 -3.52 2.92
N PRO A 103 10.08 -3.58 1.96
CA PRO A 103 10.41 -3.53 0.55
C PRO A 103 11.06 -2.19 0.18
N LYS A 104 12.17 -2.24 -0.57
CA LYS A 104 12.89 -1.03 -1.04
C LYS A 104 13.18 -0.03 0.09
N CYS A 105 13.56 -0.55 1.27
CA CYS A 105 13.82 0.25 2.46
C CYS A 105 14.74 1.45 2.15
N THR A 106 15.89 1.21 1.52
CA THR A 106 16.89 2.25 1.23
C THR A 106 16.43 3.31 0.22
N GLU A 107 15.42 3.01 -0.61
CA GLU A 107 14.90 3.94 -1.62
C GLU A 107 13.71 4.76 -1.10
N LYS A 108 12.89 4.17 -0.21
CA LYS A 108 11.61 4.76 0.22
C LYS A 108 11.62 5.26 1.67
N VAL A 109 12.56 4.83 2.51
CA VAL A 109 12.70 5.35 3.87
C VAL A 109 13.25 6.77 3.82
N LYS A 110 12.63 7.65 4.59
CA LYS A 110 13.10 9.01 4.85
C LYS A 110 13.53 9.10 6.31
N VAL A 111 14.76 9.55 6.55
CA VAL A 111 15.30 9.76 7.90
C VAL A 111 15.53 11.24 8.13
N ASP A 112 15.13 11.72 9.30
CA ASP A 112 15.33 13.08 9.76
C ASP A 112 15.84 13.06 11.20
N VAL A 113 17.04 13.60 11.41
CA VAL A 113 17.64 13.78 12.73
C VAL A 113 17.98 15.24 12.89
N ARG A 114 17.44 15.86 13.94
CA ARG A 114 17.67 17.28 14.21
C ARG A 114 17.84 17.55 15.69
N ARG A 115 18.57 18.61 15.98
CA ARG A 115 18.68 19.16 17.33
C ARG A 115 17.37 19.84 17.74
N ILE A 116 16.98 19.65 18.99
CA ILE A 116 15.91 20.38 19.68
C ILE A 116 16.48 21.04 20.94
N ASP A 117 15.83 22.08 21.45
CA ASP A 117 16.34 22.81 22.62
C ASP A 117 15.98 22.06 23.92
N ALA A 118 14.78 21.46 23.99
CA ALA A 118 14.32 20.67 25.12
C ALA A 118 13.48 19.46 24.68
N PHE A 119 13.41 18.43 25.53
CA PHE A 119 12.53 17.26 25.29
C PHE A 119 11.04 17.64 25.17
N SER A 120 10.62 18.75 25.78
CA SER A 120 9.27 19.30 25.63
C SER A 120 8.94 19.72 24.21
N ASP A 121 9.96 19.99 23.39
CA ASP A 121 9.81 20.46 22.01
C ASP A 121 9.58 19.29 21.05
N ALA A 122 9.73 18.05 21.51
CA ALA A 122 9.35 16.84 20.79
C ALA A 122 7.82 16.65 20.80
N THR A 123 7.09 17.65 20.31
CA THR A 123 5.62 17.65 20.25
C THR A 123 5.11 16.82 19.06
N GLY A 124 3.83 16.43 19.09
CA GLY A 124 3.23 15.61 18.02
C GLY A 124 3.32 16.23 16.61
N THR A 125 3.33 17.58 16.53
CA THR A 125 3.55 18.31 15.27
C THR A 125 4.97 18.17 14.75
N ASP A 126 5.98 18.13 15.62
CA ASP A 126 7.38 17.98 15.19
C ASP A 126 7.81 16.53 15.03
N ALA A 127 7.16 15.63 15.77
CA ALA A 127 7.44 14.21 15.81
C ALA A 127 6.81 13.45 14.62
N PHE A 128 5.54 13.72 14.27
CA PHE A 128 4.79 12.87 13.33
C PHE A 128 4.30 13.60 12.07
N GLU A 129 3.98 14.90 12.15
CA GLU A 129 3.42 15.65 11.02
C GLU A 129 4.31 15.65 9.75
N PRO A 130 5.66 15.73 9.85
CA PRO A 130 6.54 15.69 8.68
C PRO A 130 6.50 14.35 7.92
N CYS A 131 6.06 13.28 8.58
CA CYS A 131 5.80 12.00 7.92
C CYS A 131 4.40 11.98 7.26
N ARG A 132 3.44 12.76 7.77
CA ARG A 132 1.99 12.64 7.47
C ARG A 132 1.55 13.39 6.24
N SER A 133 1.98 14.63 6.10
CA SER A 133 1.77 15.39 4.87
C SER A 133 2.94 15.10 3.94
N GLY A 134 2.75 15.22 2.62
CA GLY A 134 3.85 15.23 1.65
C GLY A 134 4.74 16.46 1.84
N VAL A 135 5.24 16.67 3.05
CA VAL A 135 6.11 17.75 3.46
C VAL A 135 7.38 17.60 2.67
N ASP A 136 7.78 18.78 2.22
CA ASP A 136 8.99 19.09 1.50
C ASP A 136 10.10 18.06 1.76
N PRO A 137 10.61 17.34 0.73
CA PRO A 137 11.80 16.51 0.90
C PRO A 137 12.98 17.30 1.49
N ASP A 138 12.95 18.64 1.38
CA ASP A 138 13.93 19.55 1.98
C ASP A 138 13.75 19.75 3.50
N ALA A 139 12.64 19.30 4.09
CA ALA A 139 12.41 19.34 5.54
C ALA A 139 13.13 18.19 6.29
N PHE A 140 13.61 17.18 5.56
CA PHE A 140 14.36 16.05 6.11
C PHE A 140 15.86 16.39 6.09
N GLY A 141 16.49 16.41 7.26
CA GLY A 141 17.92 16.64 7.39
C GLY A 141 18.58 15.65 8.33
N VAL A 142 19.90 15.55 8.27
CA VAL A 142 20.68 14.79 9.26
C VAL A 142 21.68 15.74 9.90
N ASP A 143 21.35 16.16 11.12
CA ASP A 143 22.23 16.82 12.05
C ASP A 143 22.51 15.86 13.22
N VAL A 144 23.75 15.41 13.33
CA VAL A 144 24.19 14.50 14.41
C VAL A 144 24.34 15.21 15.75
N GLY A 145 24.32 16.54 15.76
CA GLY A 145 24.46 17.36 16.97
C GLY A 145 25.85 17.25 17.60
N ALA A 146 26.04 18.00 18.69
CA ALA A 146 27.26 17.95 19.49
C ALA A 146 27.08 17.02 20.71
N ALA A 147 28.14 16.86 21.51
CA ALA A 147 28.03 16.18 22.79
C ALA A 147 26.98 16.86 23.68
N SER A 148 26.23 16.08 24.47
CA SER A 148 25.24 16.59 25.43
C SER A 148 24.05 17.39 24.85
N THR A 149 23.84 17.41 23.53
CA THR A 149 22.66 18.06 22.91
C THR A 149 21.44 17.14 22.89
N VAL A 150 20.25 17.73 22.96
CA VAL A 150 18.97 17.01 22.80
C VAL A 150 18.63 16.93 21.32
N MET A 151 18.28 15.74 20.87
CA MET A 151 18.06 15.39 19.47
C MET A 151 16.69 14.73 19.31
N LEU A 152 16.09 14.89 18.14
CA LEU A 152 14.88 14.23 17.69
C LEU A 152 15.18 13.46 16.41
N ALA A 153 15.06 12.14 16.44
CA ALA A 153 15.11 11.28 15.27
C ALA A 153 13.72 10.87 14.82
N ARG A 154 13.52 10.85 13.52
CA ARG A 154 12.31 10.42 12.84
C ARG A 154 12.66 9.60 11.62
N VAL A 155 11.90 8.54 11.40
CA VAL A 155 12.01 7.67 10.25
C VAL A 155 10.61 7.46 9.70
N CYS A 156 10.37 7.86 8.46
CA CYS A 156 9.09 7.74 7.78
C CYS A 156 9.20 6.73 6.63
N TYR A 157 8.18 5.90 6.46
CA TYR A 157 8.07 4.97 5.34
C TYR A 157 6.60 4.79 4.92
N ASP A 158 6.35 4.84 3.62
CA ASP A 158 5.03 4.59 3.04
C ASP A 158 4.86 3.12 2.64
N TRP A 159 4.06 2.38 3.41
CA TRP A 159 3.71 0.99 3.16
C TRP A 159 2.57 0.86 2.17
N GLU A 160 2.82 0.23 1.03
CA GLU A 160 1.77 -0.09 0.06
C GLU A 160 1.02 -1.34 0.51
N LEU A 161 -0.30 -1.21 0.66
CA LEU A 161 -1.16 -2.33 1.04
C LEU A 161 -1.31 -3.30 -0.14
N PHE A 162 -1.22 -4.59 0.13
CA PHE A 162 -1.40 -5.65 -0.87
C PHE A 162 -2.87 -5.80 -1.25
N THR A 163 -3.79 -5.55 -0.31
CA THR A 163 -5.22 -5.65 -0.60
C THR A 163 -5.83 -4.25 -0.83
N PRO A 164 -6.08 -3.86 -2.09
CA PRO A 164 -6.61 -2.52 -2.40
C PRO A 164 -8.02 -2.29 -1.83
N PHE A 165 -8.73 -3.37 -1.44
CA PHE A 165 -10.02 -3.26 -0.78
C PHE A 165 -9.91 -2.88 0.71
N MET A 166 -8.77 -3.16 1.37
CA MET A 166 -8.49 -2.72 2.74
C MET A 166 -7.89 -1.32 2.79
N SER A 167 -7.37 -0.80 1.68
CA SER A 167 -6.75 0.53 1.63
C SER A 167 -7.71 1.59 2.16
N LYS A 168 -8.98 1.58 1.76
CA LYS A 168 -9.98 2.54 2.27
C LYS A 168 -10.31 2.41 3.76
N LEU A 169 -10.06 1.25 4.37
CA LEU A 169 -10.34 0.99 5.79
C LEU A 169 -9.11 1.30 6.67
N LEU A 170 -7.91 1.10 6.12
CA LEU A 170 -6.61 1.24 6.81
C LEU A 170 -5.78 2.45 6.33
N GLU A 171 -6.29 3.23 5.37
CA GLU A 171 -5.70 4.49 4.91
C GLU A 171 -5.68 5.47 6.09
N PHE A 172 -4.47 5.72 6.58
CA PHE A 172 -4.15 7.00 7.22
C PHE A 172 -3.96 8.05 6.10
N PRO A 173 -4.14 9.35 6.36
CA PRO A 173 -4.61 10.32 5.36
C PRO A 173 -3.51 10.82 4.40
N THR A 174 -2.85 9.92 3.68
CA THR A 174 -1.94 10.23 2.58
C THR A 174 -2.64 10.19 1.22
N GLY A 175 -3.86 9.63 1.14
CA GLY A 175 -4.69 9.62 -0.08
C GLY A 175 -4.14 8.78 -1.24
N SER A 176 -3.08 8.01 -0.99
CA SER A 176 -2.29 7.26 -1.99
C SER A 176 -2.51 5.75 -1.96
N GLY A 177 -3.41 5.23 -1.11
CA GLY A 177 -3.55 3.78 -0.90
C GLY A 177 -2.41 3.15 -0.09
N SER A 178 -1.55 3.97 0.52
CA SER A 178 -0.48 3.54 1.42
C SER A 178 -0.83 3.80 2.89
N ARG A 179 -0.29 2.98 3.78
CA ARG A 179 -0.24 3.23 5.22
C ARG A 179 1.11 3.84 5.55
N LEU A 180 1.10 5.04 6.11
CA LEU A 180 2.30 5.65 6.67
C LEU A 180 2.73 4.92 7.93
N MET A 181 4.00 4.52 7.98
CA MET A 181 4.68 4.05 9.19
C MET A 181 5.72 5.10 9.57
N ALA A 182 5.69 5.53 10.83
CA ALA A 182 6.67 6.48 11.35
C ALA A 182 7.19 6.00 12.69
N ALA A 183 8.51 5.99 12.82
CA ALA A 183 9.21 5.74 14.07
C ALA A 183 9.86 7.04 14.53
N THR A 184 9.63 7.44 15.78
CA THR A 184 10.09 8.74 16.30
C THR A 184 10.70 8.54 17.69
N GLY A 185 11.75 9.29 18.01
CA GLY A 185 12.43 9.18 19.29
C GLY A 185 13.22 10.43 19.62
N ALA A 186 13.04 10.94 20.84
CA ALA A 186 13.85 12.02 21.38
C ALA A 186 14.93 11.44 22.31
N PHE A 187 16.16 11.90 22.17
CA PHE A 187 17.30 11.42 22.93
C PHE A 187 18.29 12.54 23.21
N ARG A 188 19.26 12.29 24.08
CA ARG A 188 20.38 13.21 24.33
C ARG A 188 21.68 12.50 24.03
N ASN A 189 22.55 13.15 23.25
CA ASN A 189 23.90 12.66 22.97
C ASN A 189 24.69 12.51 24.27
N GLU A 190 25.45 11.42 24.41
CA GLU A 190 26.32 11.25 25.57
C GLU A 190 27.46 12.30 25.51
N PRO A 191 28.12 12.57 26.65
CA PRO A 191 29.30 13.43 26.65
C PRO A 191 30.49 12.68 26.01
N PHE A 192 30.66 12.82 24.70
CA PHE A 192 31.84 12.34 23.99
C PHE A 192 32.97 13.36 24.21
N ASN A 193 34.12 12.89 24.67
CA ASN A 193 35.32 13.69 24.92
C ASN A 193 36.47 13.09 24.12
#